data_AF-A0A2M7N5F0-F1
#
_entry.id   AF-A0A2M7N5F0-F1
#
_cell.length_a   1.000
_cell.length_b   1.000
_cell.length_c   1.000
_cell.angle_alpha   90.00
_cell.angle_beta   90.00
_cell.angle_gamma   90.00
#
_symmetry.space_group_name_H-M   'P 1'
#
loop_
_entity.id
_entity.type
_entity.pdbx_description
1 polymer ?
#
loop_
_entity_poly.entity_id
_entity_poly.type
_entity_poly.pdbx_seq_one_letter_code
_entity_poly.pdbx_strand_id
1 'polypeptide(L)'
;MARTTSLTYEQIAGAADAITVRGERVTTRSVRDELGSGSMATVLRFLQDWRNRSNRQGQAVDEMLDLAVIKAINTHIGLRVRDATASASER
;
A
#
# COMPACT_ATOMS: atom_id res chain seq x y z
N MET A 1 -20.97 22.28 -23.06
CA MET A 1 -20.27 21.04 -23.44
C MET A 1 -19.43 20.58 -22.28
N ALA A 2 -19.62 19.33 -21.83
CA ALA A 2 -19.09 18.79 -20.58
C ALA A 2 -17.55 18.69 -20.60
N ARG A 3 -16.89 19.21 -19.56
CA ARG A 3 -15.47 18.97 -19.33
C ARG A 3 -15.31 17.48 -19.00
N THR A 4 -14.86 16.70 -19.96
CA THR A 4 -14.27 15.39 -19.65
C THR A 4 -12.99 15.67 -18.88
N THR A 5 -13.08 15.71 -17.55
CA THR A 5 -11.91 15.72 -16.67
C THR A 5 -11.20 14.39 -16.87
N SER A 6 -10.27 14.35 -17.81
CA SER A 6 -9.42 13.19 -18.04
C SER A 6 -8.57 12.98 -16.80
N LEU A 7 -8.97 12.05 -15.93
CA LEU A 7 -8.20 11.68 -14.76
C LEU A 7 -6.78 11.30 -15.16
N THR A 8 -5.81 11.81 -14.43
CA THR A 8 -4.40 11.52 -14.65
C THR A 8 -3.98 10.26 -13.90
N TYR A 9 -2.83 9.71 -14.29
CA TYR A 9 -2.21 8.60 -13.57
C TYR A 9 -1.96 8.94 -12.10
N GLU A 10 -1.44 10.13 -11.80
CA GLU A 10 -1.09 10.54 -10.43
C GLU A 10 -2.30 10.60 -9.49
N GLN A 11 -3.45 11.04 -9.99
CA GLN A 11 -4.69 11.04 -9.21
C GLN A 11 -5.12 9.62 -8.84
N ILE A 12 -5.00 8.69 -9.79
CA ILE A 12 -5.35 7.28 -9.58
C ILE A 12 -4.34 6.58 -8.68
N ALA A 13 -3.04 6.87 -8.84
CA ALA A 13 -1.98 6.38 -7.97
C ALA A 13 -2.19 6.86 -6.53
N GLY A 14 -2.42 8.16 -6.31
CA GLY A 14 -2.67 8.72 -4.98
C GLY A 14 -3.91 8.11 -4.30
N ALA A 15 -4.99 7.88 -5.06
CA ALA A 15 -6.16 7.18 -4.53
C ALA A 15 -5.86 5.71 -4.18
N ALA A 16 -5.10 5.00 -5.03
CA ALA A 16 -4.69 3.62 -4.78
C ALA A 16 -3.77 3.50 -3.55
N ASP A 17 -2.85 4.46 -3.38
CA ASP A 17 -1.96 4.54 -2.22
C ASP A 17 -2.75 4.82 -0.94
N ALA A 18 -3.71 5.74 -0.97
CA ALA A 18 -4.57 6.03 0.18
C ALA A 18 -5.37 4.80 0.64
N ILE A 19 -5.93 4.04 -0.30
CA ILE A 19 -6.64 2.78 0.00
C ILE A 19 -5.68 1.74 0.57
N THR A 20 -4.45 1.67 0.05
CA THR A 20 -3.40 0.74 0.54
C THR A 20 -2.99 1.06 1.97
N VAL A 21 -2.77 2.35 2.29
CA VAL A 21 -2.43 2.81 3.65
C VAL A 21 -3.54 2.50 4.66
N ARG A 22 -4.81 2.52 4.23
CA ARG A 22 -5.95 2.08 5.05
C ARG A 22 -6.03 0.56 5.26
N GLY A 23 -5.19 -0.22 4.57
CA GLY A 23 -5.25 -1.69 4.60
C GLY A 23 -6.45 -2.27 3.84
N GLU A 24 -7.10 -1.47 2.99
CA GLU A 24 -8.25 -1.87 2.20
C GLU A 24 -7.83 -2.48 0.85
N ARG A 25 -8.72 -3.26 0.23
CA ARG A 25 -8.46 -3.82 -1.10
C ARG A 25 -8.58 -2.74 -2.18
N VAL A 26 -7.46 -2.45 -2.84
CA VAL A 26 -7.43 -1.57 -4.02
C VAL A 26 -8.11 -2.24 -5.22
N THR A 27 -9.35 -1.85 -5.51
CA THR A 27 -10.13 -2.30 -6.66
C THR A 27 -10.46 -1.11 -7.58
N THR A 28 -10.78 -1.38 -8.84
CA THR A 28 -11.19 -0.32 -9.79
C THR A 28 -12.40 0.46 -9.27
N ARG A 29 -13.29 -0.22 -8.54
CA ARG A 29 -14.45 0.37 -7.89
C ARG A 29 -14.05 1.24 -6.72
N SER A 30 -13.27 0.74 -5.76
CA SER A 30 -12.86 1.53 -4.60
C SER A 30 -12.06 2.77 -4.97
N VAL A 31 -11.21 2.68 -6.01
CA VAL A 31 -10.46 3.83 -6.54
C VAL A 31 -11.39 4.86 -7.19
N ARG A 32 -12.41 4.42 -7.93
CA ARG A 32 -13.41 5.34 -8.51
C ARG A 32 -14.31 5.96 -7.44
N ASP A 33 -14.68 5.19 -6.43
CA ASP A 33 -15.48 5.67 -5.31
C ASP A 33 -14.71 6.76 -4.54
N GLU A 34 -13.39 6.61 -4.35
CA GLU A 34 -12.51 7.67 -3.83
C GLU A 34 -12.44 8.91 -4.72
N LEU A 35 -12.25 8.72 -6.03
CA LEU A 35 -12.09 9.84 -6.96
C LEU A 35 -13.41 10.53 -7.33
N GLY A 36 -14.56 9.92 -7.02
CA GLY A 36 -15.91 10.41 -7.31
C GLY A 36 -16.25 10.55 -8.80
N SER A 37 -15.30 10.26 -9.71
CA SER A 37 -15.44 10.49 -11.15
C SER A 37 -14.48 9.60 -11.96
N GLY A 38 -14.58 9.63 -13.29
CA GLY A 38 -13.70 8.89 -14.19
C GLY A 38 -14.32 7.70 -14.91
N SER A 39 -13.79 7.38 -16.09
CA SER A 39 -14.17 6.15 -16.80
C SER A 39 -13.53 4.92 -16.14
N MET A 40 -14.30 3.84 -16.01
CA MET A 40 -13.78 2.56 -15.49
C MET A 40 -12.62 2.03 -16.32
N ALA A 41 -12.63 2.25 -17.63
CA ALA A 41 -11.53 1.84 -18.51
C ALA A 41 -10.23 2.60 -18.21
N THR A 42 -10.33 3.91 -17.95
CA THR A 42 -9.19 4.77 -17.60
C THR A 42 -8.62 4.38 -16.23
N VAL A 43 -9.49 4.19 -15.24
CA VAL A 43 -9.10 3.76 -13.90
C VAL A 43 -8.43 2.39 -13.96
N LEU A 44 -9.00 1.43 -14.68
CA LEU A 44 -8.41 0.09 -14.82
C LEU A 44 -7.00 0.13 -15.41
N ARG A 45 -6.81 0.88 -16.50
CA ARG A 45 -5.51 1.02 -17.17
C ARG A 45 -4.45 1.57 -16.23
N PHE A 46 -4.71 2.74 -15.64
CA PHE A 46 -3.74 3.38 -14.76
C PHE A 46 -3.54 2.64 -13.43
N LEU A 47 -4.57 1.94 -12.94
CA LEU A 47 -4.46 1.09 -11.77
C LEU A 47 -3.57 -0.13 -12.03
N GLN A 48 -3.65 -0.75 -13.22
CA GLN A 48 -2.73 -1.81 -13.63
C GLN A 48 -1.30 -1.29 -13.72
N ASP A 49 -1.10 -0.12 -14.32
CA ASP A 49 0.22 0.54 -14.38
C ASP A 49 0.78 0.80 -12.98
N TRP A 50 -0.04 1.29 -12.05
CA TRP A 50 0.34 1.50 -10.65
C TRP A 50 0.73 0.19 -9.97
N ARG A 51 -0.09 -0.87 -10.07
CA ARG A 51 0.23 -2.18 -9.46
C ARG A 51 1.55 -2.75 -9.96
N ASN A 52 1.82 -2.63 -11.27
CA ASN A 52 3.07 -3.11 -11.85
C ASN A 52 4.29 -2.33 -11.32
N ARG A 53 4.15 -1.02 -11.08
CA ARG A 53 5.22 -0.20 -10.47
C ARG A 53 5.39 -0.48 -8.98
N SER A 54 4.30 -0.60 -8.23
CA SER A 54 4.35 -0.90 -6.79
C SER A 54 4.93 -2.28 -6.53
N ASN A 55 4.64 -3.28 -7.36
CA ASN A 55 5.27 -4.60 -7.24
C ASN A 55 6.78 -4.54 -7.47
N ARG A 56 7.25 -3.81 -8.51
CA ARG A 56 8.69 -3.60 -8.72
C ARG A 56 9.37 -2.87 -7.56
N GLN A 57 8.70 -1.88 -6.96
CA GLN A 57 9.24 -1.20 -5.79
C GLN A 57 9.29 -2.11 -4.56
N GLY A 58 8.25 -2.92 -4.33
CA GLY A 58 8.25 -3.92 -3.26
C GLY A 58 9.36 -4.96 -3.43
N GLN A 59 9.57 -5.46 -4.64
CA GLN A 59 10.67 -6.38 -4.94
C GLN A 59 12.04 -5.73 -4.78
N ALA A 60 12.22 -4.47 -5.22
CA ALA A 60 13.48 -3.75 -5.04
C ALA A 60 13.81 -3.46 -3.56
N VAL A 61 12.79 -3.16 -2.74
CA VAL A 61 12.98 -2.97 -1.29
C VAL A 61 13.38 -4.29 -0.62
N ASP A 62 12.77 -5.40 -1.01
CA ASP A 62 13.09 -6.74 -0.48
C ASP A 62 14.51 -7.19 -0.88
N GLU A 63 14.93 -6.89 -2.12
CA GLU A 63 16.29 -7.18 -2.61
C GLU A 63 17.39 -6.31 -1.94
N MET A 64 17.04 -5.14 -1.40
CA MET A 64 18.00 -4.15 -0.91
C MET A 64 18.09 -4.07 0.62
N LEU A 65 17.19 -4.73 1.35
CA LEU A 65 17.24 -4.83 2.81
C LEU A 65 18.33 -5.81 3.24
N ASP A 66 19.37 -5.29 3.89
CA ASP A 66 20.44 -6.11 4.46
C ASP A 66 19.86 -7.11 5.48
N LEU A 67 20.27 -8.36 5.37
CA LEU A 67 19.91 -9.46 6.26
C LEU A 67 20.16 -9.11 7.74
N ALA A 68 21.18 -8.30 8.03
CA ALA A 68 21.48 -7.81 9.37
C ALA A 68 20.33 -6.95 9.94
N VAL A 69 19.69 -6.13 9.11
CA VAL A 69 18.55 -5.28 9.50
C VAL A 69 17.31 -6.12 9.76
N ILE A 70 17.03 -7.09 8.88
CA ILE A 70 15.91 -8.03 9.04
C ILE A 70 16.05 -8.80 10.36
N LYS A 71 17.26 -9.30 10.65
CA LYS A 71 17.56 -10.01 11.90
C LYS A 71 17.42 -9.12 13.13
N ALA A 72 17.86 -7.87 13.06
CA ALA A 72 17.73 -6.91 14.15
C ALA A 72 16.26 -6.61 14.48
N ILE A 73 15.41 -6.43 13.47
CA ILE A 73 13.96 -6.21 13.66
C ILE A 73 13.32 -7.44 14.34
N ASN A 74 13.56 -8.65 13.82
CA ASN A 74 13.01 -9.88 14.40
C ASN A 74 13.45 -10.08 15.87
N THR A 75 14.72 -9.74 16.16
CA THR A 75 15.25 -9.78 17.52
C THR A 75 14.52 -8.78 18.43
N HIS A 76 14.31 -7.54 17.95
CA HIS A 76 13.61 -6.51 18.73
C HIS A 76 12.14 -6.86 19.00
N ILE A 77 11.43 -7.40 18.00
CA ILE A 77 10.06 -7.89 18.17
C ILE A 77 10.02 -9.00 19.23
N GLY A 78 10.95 -9.95 19.18
CA GLY A 78 11.06 -11.01 20.18
C GLY A 78 11.29 -10.50 21.61
N LEU A 79 12.11 -9.47 21.77
CA LEU A 79 12.34 -8.83 23.08
C LEU A 79 11.06 -8.16 23.60
N ARG A 80 10.39 -7.36 22.76
CA ARG A 80 9.13 -6.68 23.12
C ARG A 80 8.02 -7.66 23.50
N VAL A 81 7.91 -8.79 22.81
CA VAL A 81 6.92 -9.83 23.13
C VAL A 81 7.23 -10.45 24.49
N ARG A 82 8.51 -10.74 24.80
CA ARG A 82 8.91 -11.26 26.11
C ARG A 82 8.58 -10.30 27.24
N ASP A 83 8.92 -9.03 27.08
CA ASP A 83 8.62 -7.99 28.07
C ASP A 83 7.11 -7.87 28.32
N ALA A 84 6.30 -7.90 27.24
CA ALA A 84 4.85 -7.89 27.34
C ALA A 84 4.29 -9.12 28.06
N THR A 85 4.85 -10.32 27.80
CA THR A 85 4.43 -11.55 28.50
C THR A 85 4.84 -11.58 29.98
N ALA A 86 6.01 -11.04 30.33
CA ALA A 86 6.44 -10.92 31.72
C ALA A 86 5.51 -9.97 32.49
N SER A 87 5.20 -8.82 31.90
CA SER A 87 4.26 -7.83 32.45
C SER A 87 2.84 -8.39 32.64
N ALA A 88 2.43 -9.35 31.80
CA ALA A 88 1.12 -9.99 31.86
C ALA A 88 1.06 -11.12 32.89
N SER A 89 2.19 -11.74 33.23
CA SER A 89 2.27 -12.82 34.24
C SER A 89 2.42 -12.31 35.68
N GLU A 90 2.75 -11.02 35.87
CA GLU A 90 2.89 -10.38 37.19
C GLU A 90 1.59 -9.70 37.70
N ARG A 91 0.46 -9.87 37.00
CA ARG A 91 -0.88 -9.40 37.41
C ARG A 91 -1.79 -10.56 37.79
#